data_AF-A0A849K2J4-F1
#
_entry.id   AF-A0A849K2J4-F1
#
_cell.length_a   1.000
_cell.length_b   1.000
_cell.length_c   1.000
_cell.angle_alpha   90.00
_cell.angle_beta   90.00
_cell.angle_gamma   90.00
#
_symmetry.space_group_name_H-M   'P 1'
#
loop_
_entity.id
_entity.type
_entity.pdbx_description
1 polymer ?
#
loop_
_entity_poly.entity_id
_entity_poly.type
_entity_poly.pdbx_seq_one_letter_code
_entity_poly.pdbx_strand_id
1 'polypeptide(L)' 'MRNPTVTDVRAAVRWALSHDLVALRDYRQVTLLDRSARWQADAALVARWREATGNLFAASWTRDPASEEPSRHHVSH' A
#
# COMPACT_ATOMS: atom_id res chain seq x y z
N MET A 1 -10.17 -17.49 0.26
CA MET A 1 -9.75 -16.09 0.03
C MET A 1 -10.98 -15.29 -0.40
N ARG A 2 -11.24 -14.14 0.20
CA ARG A 2 -12.41 -13.31 -0.14
C ARG A 2 -12.11 -12.53 -1.42
N ASN A 3 -13.01 -12.57 -2.40
CA ASN A 3 -12.84 -11.80 -3.63
C ASN A 3 -12.75 -10.29 -3.30
N PRO A 4 -11.84 -9.55 -3.95
CA PRO A 4 -11.74 -8.10 -3.78
C PRO A 4 -13.05 -7.44 -4.21
N THR A 5 -13.47 -6.41 -3.47
CA THR A 5 -14.64 -5.62 -3.85
C THR A 5 -14.27 -4.65 -4.97
N VAL A 6 -15.26 -4.17 -5.72
CA VAL A 6 -15.05 -3.12 -6.74
C VAL A 6 -14.41 -1.87 -6.11
N THR A 7 -14.72 -1.58 -4.85
CA THR A 7 -14.12 -0.48 -4.09
C THR A 7 -12.63 -0.72 -3.84
N ASP A 8 -12.23 -1.93 -3.44
CA ASP A 8 -10.81 -2.29 -3.26
C ASP A 8 -10.04 -2.14 -4.58
N VAL A 9 -10.59 -2.65 -5.69
CA VAL A 9 -9.95 -2.55 -7.01
C VAL A 9 -9.77 -1.09 -7.43
N ARG A 10 -10.79 -0.24 -7.21
CA ARG A 10 -10.70 1.19 -7.54
C ARG A 10 -9.64 1.90 -6.70
N ALA A 11 -9.53 1.58 -5.42
CA ALA A 11 -8.48 2.13 -4.55
C ALA A 11 -7.09 1.70 -5.03
N ALA A 12 -6.92 0.42 -5.35
CA ALA A 12 -5.66 -0.14 -5.85
C ALA A 12 -5.24 0.47 -7.20
N VAL A 13 -6.18 0.68 -8.14
CA VAL A 13 -5.92 1.36 -9.42
C VAL A 13 -5.49 2.81 -9.18
N ARG A 14 -6.16 3.54 -8.27
CA ARG A 14 -5.80 4.93 -7.95
C ARG A 14 -4.41 5.02 -7.33
N TRP A 15 -4.05 4.09 -6.46
CA TRP A 15 -2.70 4.00 -5.90
C TRP A 15 -1.66 3.69 -6.99
N ALA A 16 -1.93 2.71 -7.86
CA ALA A 16 -1.00 2.31 -8.92
C ALA A 16 -0.73 3.43 -9.94
N LEU A 17 -1.73 4.27 -10.22
CA LEU A 17 -1.56 5.46 -11.07
C LEU A 17 -0.49 6.43 -10.55
N SER A 18 -0.29 6.51 -9.24
CA SER A 18 0.67 7.44 -8.62
C SER A 18 1.98 6.77 -8.22
N HIS A 19 1.98 5.46 -7.94
CA HIS A 19 3.09 4.79 -7.26
C HIS A 19 3.62 3.55 -7.99
N ASP A 20 2.82 2.91 -8.85
CA ASP A 20 3.17 1.62 -9.47
C ASP A 20 2.56 1.48 -10.86
N LEU A 21 3.11 2.24 -11.81
CA LEU A 21 2.69 2.22 -13.22
C LEU A 21 2.96 0.87 -13.89
N VAL A 22 3.92 0.08 -13.38
CA VAL A 22 4.21 -1.26 -13.88
C VAL A 22 3.06 -2.20 -13.55
N ALA A 23 2.60 -2.23 -12.29
CA ALA A 23 1.43 -3.02 -11.90
C ALA A 23 0.17 -2.59 -12.66
N LEU A 24 0.01 -1.29 -12.95
CA LEU A 24 -1.12 -0.81 -13.75
C LEU A 24 -1.05 -1.28 -15.21
N ARG A 25 0.15 -1.33 -15.81
CA ARG A 25 0.35 -1.82 -17.18
C ARG A 25 -0.04 -3.29 -17.30
N ASP A 26 0.48 -4.13 -16.39
CA ASP A 26 0.23 -5.57 -16.40
C ASP A 26 -1.26 -5.86 -16.15
N TYR A 27 -1.89 -5.14 -15.22
CA TYR A 27 -3.34 -5.22 -14.98
C TYR A 27 -4.16 -4.87 -16.22
N ARG A 28 -3.79 -3.81 -16.96
CA ARG A 28 -4.47 -3.43 -18.22
C ARG A 28 -4.34 -4.49 -19.31
N GLN A 29 -3.16 -5.11 -19.45
CA GLN A 29 -2.95 -6.14 -20.46
C GLN A 29 -3.86 -7.35 -20.23
N VAL A 30 -4.01 -7.81 -18.98
CA VAL A 30 -4.86 -8.96 -18.66
C VAL A 30 -6.35 -8.64 -18.79
N THR A 31 -6.77 -7.48 -18.27
CA THR A 31 -8.21 -7.11 -18.26
C THR A 31 -8.79 -6.81 -19.63
N LEU A 32 -7.96 -6.52 -20.64
CA LEU A 32 -8.39 -6.33 -22.02
C LEU A 32 -8.52 -7.64 -22.81
N LEU A 33 -7.77 -8.68 -22.42
CA LEU A 33 -7.66 -9.91 -23.20
C LEU A 33 -8.61 -11.00 -22.73
N ASP A 34 -8.84 -11.13 -21.42
CA ASP A 34 -9.61 -12.26 -20.89
C ASP A 34 -10.47 -11.88 -19.68
N ARG A 35 -11.80 -12.03 -19.83
CA ARG A 35 -12.78 -11.71 -18.79
C ARG A 35 -12.70 -12.69 -17.61
N SER A 36 -12.23 -13.92 -17.83
CA SER A 36 -12.03 -14.92 -16.78
C SER A 36 -10.77 -14.62 -15.95
N ALA A 37 -9.70 -14.15 -16.62
CA ALA A 37 -8.45 -13.74 -15.98
C ALA A 37 -8.55 -12.41 -15.21
N ARG A 38 -9.58 -11.60 -15.50
CA ARG A 38 -9.84 -10.32 -14.82
C ARG A 38 -9.90 -10.45 -13.30
N TRP A 39 -10.55 -11.49 -12.79
CA TRP A 39 -10.67 -11.70 -11.34
C TRP A 39 -9.32 -11.96 -10.65
N GLN A 40 -8.41 -12.67 -11.32
CA GLN A 40 -7.06 -12.91 -10.80
C GLN A 40 -6.22 -11.64 -10.86
N ALA A 41 -6.36 -10.85 -11.92
CA ALA A 41 -5.69 -9.55 -12.04
C ALA A 41 -6.19 -8.55 -10.98
N ASP A 42 -7.50 -8.51 -10.72
CA ASP A 42 -8.11 -7.71 -9.66
C ASP A 42 -7.52 -8.10 -8.28
N ALA A 43 -7.46 -9.40 -7.99
CA ALA A 43 -6.91 -9.91 -6.74
C ALA A 43 -5.41 -9.59 -6.58
N ALA A 44 -4.61 -9.76 -7.63
CA ALA A 44 -3.19 -9.47 -7.61
C ALA A 44 -2.90 -7.97 -7.41
N LEU A 45 -3.68 -7.10 -8.06
CA LEU A 45 -3.53 -5.64 -7.92
C LEU A 45 -3.89 -5.18 -6.49
N VAL A 46 -4.98 -5.73 -5.93
CA VAL A 46 -5.39 -5.42 -4.56
C VAL A 46 -4.41 -5.97 -3.53
N ALA A 47 -3.84 -7.16 -3.74
CA ALA A 47 -2.80 -7.70 -2.87
C ALA A 47 -1.57 -6.78 -2.82
N ARG A 48 -1.03 -6.39 -3.98
CA ARG A 48 0.08 -5.43 -4.08
C ARG A 48 -0.20 -4.11 -3.38
N TRP A 49 -1.39 -3.54 -3.61
CA TRP A 49 -1.81 -2.32 -2.95
C TRP A 49 -1.84 -2.47 -1.43
N ARG A 50 -2.38 -3.59 -0.91
CA ARG A 50 -2.43 -3.87 0.53
C ARG A 50 -1.06 -4.12 1.14
N GLU A 51 -0.15 -4.78 0.43
CA GLU A 51 1.23 -4.96 0.90
C GLU A 51 1.95 -3.62 0.99
N ALA A 52 1.85 -2.79 -0.05
CA ALA A 52 2.49 -1.48 -0.08
C ALA A 52 1.91 -0.51 0.97
N THR A 53 0.59 -0.49 1.15
CA THR A 53 -0.07 0.42 2.09
C THR A 53 -0.15 -0.11 3.52
N GLY A 54 -0.28 -1.41 3.71
CA GLY A 54 -0.18 -2.06 5.03
C GLY A 54 1.21 -1.88 5.64
N ASN A 55 2.27 -1.93 4.81
CA ASN A 55 3.62 -1.62 5.26
C ASN A 55 3.80 -0.13 5.59
N LEU A 56 3.11 0.79 4.90
CA LEU A 56 3.11 2.22 5.24
C LEU A 56 2.47 2.50 6.61
N PHE A 57 1.38 1.78 6.96
CA PHE A 57 0.77 1.90 8.29
C PHE A 57 1.61 1.24 9.38
N ALA A 58 2.28 0.11 9.10
CA ALA A 58 3.21 -0.50 10.05
C ALA A 58 4.47 0.37 10.26
N ALA A 59 5.00 0.98 9.19
CA ALA A 59 6.14 1.88 9.24
C ALA A 59 5.80 3.23 9.91
N SER A 60 4.58 3.75 9.76
CA SER A 60 4.15 4.97 10.46
C SER A 60 3.96 4.79 11.96
N TRP A 61 3.79 3.55 12.45
CA TRP A 61 3.81 3.22 13.88
C TRP A 61 5.21 2.90 14.41
N THR A 62 6.18 2.62 13.53
CA THR A 62 7.57 2.28 13.92
C THR A 62 8.51 3.50 13.90
N ARG A 63 8.04 4.67 13.45
CA ARG A 63 8.75 5.95 13.61
C ARG A 63 8.32 6.69 14.87
N ASP A 64 8.47 6.04 16.02
CA ASP A 64 8.80 6.74 17.27
C ASP A 64 9.87 5.93 18.04
N PRO A 65 11.16 6.08 17.68
CA PRO A 65 12.24 5.81 18.60
C PRO A 65 12.81 7.16 19.03
N ALA A 66 12.42 7.66 20.20
CA ALA A 66 13.00 8.86 20.78
C ALA A 66 12.82 10.12 19.91
N SER A 67 11.76 10.89 20.20
CA SER A 67 11.95 12.34 20.26
C SER A 67 13.04 12.62 21.30
N GLU A 68 14.25 12.67 20.77
CA GLU A 68 15.52 12.99 21.37
C GLU A 68 15.45 14.34 22.13
N GLU A 69 16.04 14.32 23.33
CA GLU A 69 16.16 15.39 24.33
C GLU A 69 16.79 16.69 23.81
N PRO A 70 16.71 17.80 24.59
CA PRO A 70 17.99 18.28 25.13
C PRO A 70 17.92 18.79 26.57
N SER A 71 18.74 18.17 27.44
CA SER A 71 19.57 18.80 28.48
C SER A 71 19.24 20.25 28.87
N ARG A 72 18.70 20.47 30.08
CA ARG A 72 18.96 21.69 30.88
C ARG A 72 18.97 21.41 32.39
N HIS A 73 20.20 21.36 32.94
CA HIS A 73 20.68 21.95 34.19
C HIS A 73 19.75 22.12 35.40
N HIS A 74 20.10 21.49 36.53
CA HIS A 74 20.36 22.14 37.84
C HIS A 74 20.90 21.09 38.83
N VAL A 75 22.21 21.05 39.12
CA VAL A 75 22.91 21.71 40.25
C VAL A 75 22.38 21.33 41.65
N SER A 76 23.33 20.90 42.46
CA SER A 76 23.34 20.46 43.86
C SER A 76 22.49 21.27 44.85
N HIS A 77 21.99 20.59 45.89
CA HIS A 77 22.42 20.82 47.28
C HIS A 77 22.12 19.60 48.16
#